data_AF-A0A8T3Z5B7-F1
#
_entry.id   AF-A0A8T3Z5B7-F1
#
_cell.length_a   1.000
_cell.length_b   1.000
_cell.length_c   1.000
_cell.angle_alpha   90.00
_cell.angle_beta   90.00
_cell.angle_gamma   90.00
#
_symmetry.space_group_name_H-M   'P 1'
#
loop_
_entity.id
_entity.type
_entity.pdbx_description
1 polymer ?
#
loop_
_entity_poly.entity_id
_entity_poly.type
_entity_poly.pdbx_seq_one_letter_code
_entity_poly.pdbx_strand_id
1 'polypeptide(L)'
;MKVILDQDALQIINLFQTLTGSTVMDYGIDEDVLYFVVAKGQYGLAVGKGGVKIKHAEQVFKKTIKVFEYAEDMNEFIKNLIPETLEIESKNGEVLVKVKPSDRSKVIGKAGKHIRIVNLFVQRLFDVAVVKVK
;
A
#
# COMPACT_ATOMS: atom_id res chain seq x y z
N MET A 1 9.06 -11.59 -14.16
CA MET A 1 7.64 -11.15 -14.14
C MET A 1 7.50 -10.04 -15.18
N LYS A 2 6.64 -10.20 -16.19
CA LYS A 2 6.51 -9.22 -17.27
C LYS A 2 5.63 -8.09 -16.75
N VAL A 3 6.19 -6.89 -16.58
CA VAL A 3 5.42 -5.68 -16.31
C VAL A 3 4.52 -5.46 -17.51
N ILE A 4 3.26 -5.90 -17.42
CA ILE A 4 2.22 -5.43 -18.31
C ILE A 4 1.87 -4.07 -17.72
N LEU A 5 2.47 -3.01 -18.29
CA LEU A 5 1.98 -1.66 -18.12
C LEU A 5 0.60 -1.63 -18.78
N ASP A 6 -0.41 -2.05 -18.03
CA ASP A 6 -1.80 -1.83 -18.36
C ASP A 6 -1.99 -0.31 -18.53
N GLN A 7 -2.46 0.11 -19.71
CA GLN A 7 -2.59 1.52 -20.06
C GLN A 7 -3.48 2.25 -19.05
N ASP A 8 -4.46 1.55 -18.48
CA ASP A 8 -5.35 2.05 -17.44
C ASP A 8 -4.59 2.31 -16.13
N ALA A 9 -3.68 1.41 -15.74
CA ALA A 9 -2.86 1.60 -14.55
C ALA A 9 -1.95 2.83 -14.69
N LEU A 10 -1.33 3.03 -15.85
CA LEU A 10 -0.52 4.23 -16.12
C LEU A 10 -1.34 5.52 -16.04
N GLN A 11 -2.56 5.52 -16.59
CA GLN A 11 -3.44 6.69 -16.51
C GLN A 11 -3.84 7.01 -15.07
N ILE A 12 -4.20 5.98 -14.29
CA ILE A 12 -4.56 6.14 -12.87
C ILE A 12 -3.38 6.69 -12.08
N ILE A 13 -2.19 6.13 -12.27
CA ILE A 13 -0.96 6.60 -11.62
C ILE A 13 -0.70 8.06 -11.98
N ASN A 14 -0.67 8.39 -13.27
CA ASN A 14 -0.39 9.74 -13.73
C ASN A 14 -1.40 10.76 -13.19
N LEU A 15 -2.69 10.44 -13.23
CA LEU A 15 -3.73 11.30 -12.69
C LEU A 15 -3.55 11.52 -11.18
N PHE A 16 -3.27 10.47 -10.41
CA PHE A 16 -3.02 10.60 -8.98
C PHE A 16 -1.80 11.49 -8.70
N GLN A 17 -0.70 11.32 -9.44
CA GLN A 17 0.48 12.17 -9.31
C GLN A 17 0.17 13.63 -9.67
N THR A 18 -0.62 13.89 -10.71
CA THR A 18 -1.04 15.26 -11.06
C THR A 18 -1.89 15.92 -9.98
N LEU A 19 -2.85 15.18 -9.41
CA LEU A 19 -3.75 15.71 -8.38
C LEU A 19 -3.02 15.97 -7.04
N THR A 20 -2.04 15.14 -6.73
CA THR A 20 -1.39 15.16 -5.41
C THR A 20 -0.02 15.82 -5.40
N GLY A 21 0.68 15.85 -6.53
CA GLY A 21 2.09 16.24 -6.65
C GLY A 21 3.07 15.22 -6.08
N SER A 22 2.59 14.07 -5.61
CA SER A 22 3.45 12.99 -5.11
C SER A 22 3.92 12.09 -6.24
N THR A 23 5.06 11.43 -6.04
CA THR A 23 5.63 10.39 -6.91
C THR A 23 5.15 9.04 -6.43
N VAL A 24 4.52 8.28 -7.32
CA VAL A 24 4.00 6.92 -7.03
C VAL A 24 5.09 5.90 -7.35
N MET A 25 5.37 5.03 -6.38
CA MET A 25 6.32 3.93 -6.47
C MET A 25 5.64 2.62 -6.89
N ASP A 26 4.42 2.37 -6.41
CA ASP A 26 3.62 1.21 -6.79
C ASP A 26 2.12 1.50 -6.61
N TYR A 27 1.29 0.70 -7.26
CA TYR A 27 -0.16 0.84 -7.31
C TYR A 27 -0.86 -0.53 -7.24
N GLY A 28 -1.97 -0.57 -6.51
CA GLY A 28 -2.84 -1.72 -6.39
C GLY A 28 -4.31 -1.31 -6.42
N ILE A 29 -5.16 -2.21 -6.87
CA ILE A 29 -6.61 -2.03 -6.88
C ILE A 29 -7.29 -3.28 -6.31
N ASP A 30 -8.31 -3.06 -5.48
CA ASP A 30 -9.22 -4.10 -5.03
C ASP A 30 -10.64 -3.52 -5.01
N GLU A 31 -11.49 -3.98 -5.93
CA GLU A 31 -12.86 -3.50 -6.15
C GLU A 31 -12.94 -1.96 -6.26
N ASP A 32 -13.35 -1.30 -5.19
CA ASP A 32 -13.58 0.15 -5.10
C ASP A 32 -12.53 0.89 -4.28
N VAL A 33 -11.41 0.24 -3.98
CA VAL A 33 -10.30 0.83 -3.25
C VAL A 33 -9.05 0.86 -4.12
N LEU A 34 -8.52 2.06 -4.31
CA LEU A 34 -7.22 2.30 -4.93
C LEU A 34 -6.16 2.41 -3.82
N TYR A 35 -5.05 1.74 -4.02
CA TYR A 35 -3.92 1.73 -3.10
C TYR A 35 -2.70 2.29 -3.81
N PHE A 36 -2.08 3.30 -3.21
CA PHE A 36 -0.87 3.93 -3.75
C PHE A 36 0.25 3.83 -2.74
N VAL A 37 1.43 3.44 -3.21
CA VAL A 37 2.68 3.61 -2.48
C VAL A 37 3.35 4.85 -3.05
N VAL A 38 3.62 5.85 -2.23
CA VAL A 38 4.31 7.08 -2.63
C VAL A 38 5.76 7.08 -2.15
N ALA A 39 6.61 7.87 -2.79
CA ALA A 39 8.01 8.00 -2.40
C ALA A 39 8.17 8.46 -0.95
N LYS A 40 9.30 8.07 -0.32
CA LYS A 40 9.63 8.42 1.06
C LYS A 40 9.55 9.94 1.30
N GLY A 41 8.92 10.34 2.40
CA GLY A 41 8.69 11.74 2.75
C GLY A 41 7.55 12.44 2.01
N GLN A 42 6.87 11.75 1.08
CA GLN A 42 5.80 12.35 0.27
C GLN A 42 4.39 11.97 0.74
N TYR A 43 4.23 11.20 1.82
CA TYR A 43 2.91 10.90 2.36
C TYR A 43 2.10 12.16 2.69
N GLY A 44 2.72 13.11 3.40
CA GLY A 44 2.06 14.39 3.73
C GLY A 44 1.71 15.23 2.49
N LEU A 45 2.55 15.17 1.45
CA LEU A 45 2.31 15.83 0.16
C LEU A 45 1.11 15.21 -0.55
N ALA A 46 1.01 13.88 -0.53
CA ALA A 46 -0.07 13.11 -1.13
C ALA A 46 -1.42 13.39 -0.43
N VAL A 47 -1.42 13.36 0.90
CA VAL A 47 -2.60 13.58 1.75
C VAL A 47 -3.10 15.03 1.69
N GLY A 48 -2.17 16.00 1.75
CA GLY A 48 -2.48 17.42 1.86
C GLY A 48 -3.02 17.81 3.24
N LYS A 49 -3.02 19.12 3.54
CA LYS A 49 -3.47 19.65 4.83
C LYS A 49 -4.94 19.25 5.08
N GLY A 50 -5.19 18.54 6.19
CA GLY A 50 -6.54 18.03 6.53
C GLY A 50 -7.10 16.99 5.56
N GLY A 51 -6.25 16.34 4.76
CA GLY A 51 -6.65 15.33 3.78
C GLY A 51 -7.29 15.88 2.50
N VAL A 52 -7.16 17.19 2.24
CA VAL A 52 -7.87 17.85 1.13
C VAL A 52 -7.54 17.25 -0.25
N LYS A 53 -6.29 16.86 -0.49
CA LYS A 53 -5.86 16.32 -1.79
C LYS A 53 -6.42 14.91 -2.00
N ILE A 54 -6.39 14.06 -0.98
CA ILE A 54 -6.94 12.70 -1.07
C ILE A 54 -8.44 12.73 -1.22
N LYS A 55 -9.15 13.57 -0.47
CA LYS A 55 -10.60 13.75 -0.64
C LYS A 55 -10.96 14.19 -2.06
N HIS A 56 -10.19 15.11 -2.62
CA HIS A 56 -10.37 15.53 -4.01
C HIS A 56 -10.09 14.39 -5.00
N ALA A 57 -8.99 13.64 -4.81
CA ALA A 57 -8.68 12.48 -5.63
C ALA A 57 -9.79 11.42 -5.55
N GLU A 58 -10.31 11.10 -4.37
CA GLU A 58 -11.43 10.16 -4.19
C GLU A 58 -12.68 10.60 -4.97
N GLN A 59 -12.98 11.90 -5.02
CA GLN A 59 -14.08 12.45 -5.81
C GLN A 59 -13.87 12.28 -7.32
N VAL A 60 -12.64 12.50 -7.79
CA VAL A 60 -12.28 12.37 -9.22
C VAL A 60 -12.31 10.90 -9.65
N PHE A 61 -11.70 10.01 -8.86
CA PHE A 61 -11.65 8.58 -9.15
C PHE A 61 -12.97 7.85 -8.84
N LYS A 62 -13.86 8.45 -8.04
CA LYS A 62 -15.08 7.83 -7.51
C LYS A 62 -14.81 6.51 -6.76
N LYS A 63 -13.64 6.44 -6.10
CA LYS A 63 -13.15 5.27 -5.35
C LYS A 63 -12.50 5.73 -4.07
N THR A 64 -12.50 4.86 -3.05
CA THR A 64 -11.74 5.11 -1.82
C THR A 64 -10.25 5.01 -2.12
N ILE A 65 -9.44 5.86 -1.51
CA ILE A 65 -7.99 5.88 -1.71
C ILE A 65 -7.27 5.60 -0.39
N LYS A 66 -6.33 4.66 -0.43
CA LYS A 66 -5.35 4.44 0.62
C LYS A 66 -3.96 4.75 0.11
N VAL A 67 -3.19 5.46 0.92
CA VAL A 67 -1.83 5.86 0.60
C VAL A 67 -0.89 5.32 1.65
N PHE A 68 0.25 4.81 1.22
CA PHE A 68 1.34 4.35 2.07
C PHE A 68 2.64 4.99 1.63
N GLU A 69 3.57 5.13 2.56
CA GLU A 69 4.90 5.65 2.27
C GLU A 69 5.89 4.51 2.02
N TYR A 70 6.64 4.61 0.92
CA TYR A 70 7.75 3.72 0.65
C TYR A 70 8.87 3.91 1.68
N ALA A 71 9.49 2.81 2.06
CA ALA A 71 10.73 2.80 2.83
C ALA A 71 11.71 1.83 2.15
N GLU A 72 13.00 2.09 2.23
CA GLU A 72 14.03 1.22 1.64
C GLU A 72 14.25 -0.05 2.47
N ASP A 73 14.04 0.01 3.78
CA ASP A 73 14.04 -1.17 4.64
C ASP A 73 12.68 -1.87 4.59
N MET A 74 12.69 -3.17 4.33
CA MET A 74 11.47 -3.97 4.20
C MET A 74 10.64 -3.98 5.49
N ASN A 75 11.29 -4.02 6.66
CA ASN A 75 10.58 -4.07 7.94
C ASN A 75 9.90 -2.72 8.23
N GLU A 76 10.56 -1.60 7.93
CA GLU A 76 9.98 -0.26 7.96
C GLU A 76 8.81 -0.15 6.97
N PHE A 77 8.97 -0.65 5.75
CA PHE A 77 7.91 -0.62 4.74
C PHE A 77 6.68 -1.44 5.18
N ILE A 78 6.88 -2.64 5.73
CA ILE A 78 5.79 -3.45 6.28
C ILE A 78 5.08 -2.75 7.44
N LYS A 79 5.81 -2.04 8.30
CA LYS A 79 5.20 -1.23 9.37
C LYS A 79 4.39 -0.06 8.83
N ASN A 80 4.81 0.55 7.71
CA ASN A 80 4.01 1.57 7.03
C ASN A 80 2.71 1.00 6.45
N LEU A 81 2.76 -0.22 5.91
CA LEU A 81 1.58 -0.92 5.38
C LEU A 81 0.66 -1.46 6.49
N ILE A 82 1.23 -1.94 7.59
CA ILE A 82 0.53 -2.53 8.74
C ILE A 82 1.02 -1.84 10.02
N PRO A 83 0.42 -0.70 10.41
CA PRO A 83 0.81 0.03 11.61
C PRO A 83 0.67 -0.77 12.92
N GLU A 84 -0.15 -1.82 12.93
CA GLU A 84 -0.38 -2.71 14.08
C GLU A 84 0.74 -3.75 14.30
N THR A 85 1.78 -3.72 13.48
CA THR A 85 2.91 -4.66 13.55
C THR A 85 3.68 -4.52 14.85
N LEU A 86 3.79 -5.62 15.61
CA LEU A 86 4.59 -5.71 16.83
C LEU A 86 5.99 -6.24 16.56
N GLU A 87 6.07 -7.27 15.72
CA GLU A 87 7.29 -8.03 15.46
C GLU A 87 7.25 -8.57 14.03
N ILE A 88 8.41 -8.63 13.38
CA ILE A 88 8.58 -9.16 12.04
C ILE A 88 9.67 -10.23 12.09
N GLU A 89 9.33 -11.46 11.70
CA GLU A 89 10.26 -12.57 11.58
C GLU A 89 10.35 -12.98 10.11
N SER A 90 11.56 -13.05 9.54
CA SER A 90 11.77 -13.53 8.17
C SER A 90 12.39 -14.92 8.20
N LYS A 91 11.76 -15.90 7.56
CA LYS A 91 12.25 -17.28 7.50
C LYS A 91 11.89 -17.93 6.17
N ASN A 92 12.88 -18.51 5.48
CA ASN A 92 12.71 -19.27 4.24
C ASN A 92 11.90 -18.54 3.15
N GLY A 93 12.11 -17.22 3.01
CA GLY A 93 11.38 -16.40 2.03
C GLY A 93 9.96 -15.99 2.46
N GLU A 94 9.49 -16.43 3.63
CA GLU A 94 8.25 -15.95 4.24
C GLU A 94 8.54 -14.88 5.29
N VAL A 95 7.68 -13.87 5.36
CA VAL A 95 7.69 -12.83 6.38
C VAL A 95 6.48 -13.00 7.29
N LEU A 96 6.71 -13.26 8.57
CA LEU A 96 5.68 -13.38 9.59
C LEU A 96 5.55 -12.05 10.33
N VAL A 97 4.37 -11.46 10.25
CA VAL A 97 4.02 -10.22 10.94
C VAL A 97 3.14 -10.57 12.14
N LYS A 98 3.64 -10.30 13.33
CA LYS A 98 2.91 -10.53 14.59
C LYS A 98 2.13 -9.28 14.96
N VAL A 99 0.84 -9.46 15.25
CA VAL A 99 -0.05 -8.38 15.67
C VAL A 99 -0.82 -8.79 16.92
N LYS A 100 -1.50 -7.85 17.58
CA LYS A 100 -2.40 -8.24 18.68
C LYS A 100 -3.56 -9.06 18.12
N PRO A 101 -4.07 -10.06 18.85
CA PRO A 101 -5.24 -10.83 18.42
C PRO A 101 -6.46 -9.95 18.08
N SER A 102 -6.63 -8.82 18.79
CA SER A 102 -7.68 -7.83 18.53
C SER A 102 -7.55 -7.11 17.18
N ASP A 103 -6.33 -6.98 16.67
CA ASP A 103 -6.03 -6.25 15.43
C ASP A 103 -6.00 -7.18 14.21
N ARG A 104 -5.94 -8.50 14.41
CA ARG A 104 -5.82 -9.50 13.34
C ARG A 104 -6.88 -9.34 12.25
N SER A 105 -8.14 -9.14 12.63
CA SER A 105 -9.24 -8.93 11.69
C SER A 105 -9.09 -7.64 10.88
N LYS A 106 -8.57 -6.57 11.50
CA LYS A 106 -8.30 -5.29 10.84
C LYS A 106 -7.18 -5.42 9.82
N VAL A 107 -6.10 -6.12 10.18
CA VAL A 107 -4.92 -6.32 9.33
C VAL A 107 -5.22 -7.22 8.15
N ILE A 108 -5.94 -8.32 8.37
CA ILE A 108 -6.37 -9.22 7.27
C ILE A 108 -7.35 -8.49 6.35
N GLY A 109 -8.27 -7.71 6.93
CA GLY A 109 -9.35 -7.04 6.22
C GLY A 109 -10.46 -8.00 5.80
N LYS A 110 -11.61 -7.42 5.39
CA LYS A 110 -12.77 -8.20 4.90
C LYS A 110 -12.32 -9.11 3.75
N ALA A 111 -12.60 -10.41 3.85
CA ALA A 111 -12.19 -11.42 2.85
C ALA A 111 -10.68 -11.39 2.49
N GLY A 112 -9.81 -11.02 3.45
CA GLY A 112 -8.37 -11.00 3.24
C GLY A 112 -7.87 -9.94 2.24
N LYS A 113 -8.67 -8.92 1.95
CA LYS A 113 -8.35 -7.90 0.95
C LYS A 113 -7.10 -7.10 1.27
N HIS A 114 -6.95 -6.70 2.54
CA HIS A 114 -5.83 -5.87 2.94
C HIS A 114 -4.51 -6.63 2.87
N ILE A 115 -4.47 -7.86 3.41
CA ILE A 115 -3.24 -8.68 3.36
C ILE A 115 -2.86 -9.07 1.92
N ARG A 116 -3.82 -9.20 1.00
CA ARG A 116 -3.53 -9.41 -0.43
C ARG A 116 -2.80 -8.22 -1.06
N ILE A 117 -3.23 -6.99 -0.77
CA ILE A 117 -2.54 -5.78 -1.25
C ILE A 117 -1.17 -5.63 -0.62
N VAL A 118 -1.02 -5.93 0.68
CA VAL A 118 0.30 -5.93 1.34
C VAL A 118 1.24 -6.90 0.63
N ASN A 119 0.79 -8.14 0.40
CA ASN A 119 1.58 -9.13 -0.32
C ASN A 119 1.99 -8.64 -1.72
N LEU A 120 1.05 -8.05 -2.46
CA LEU A 120 1.32 -7.48 -3.78
C LEU A 120 2.49 -6.50 -3.76
N PHE A 121 2.46 -5.51 -2.86
CA PHE A 121 3.48 -4.47 -2.78
C PHE A 121 4.82 -5.01 -2.31
N VAL A 122 4.84 -5.84 -1.26
CA VAL A 122 6.10 -6.36 -0.73
C VAL A 122 6.76 -7.33 -1.73
N GLN A 123 5.99 -8.15 -2.44
CA GLN A 123 6.50 -9.01 -3.52
C GLN A 123 7.13 -8.20 -4.66
N ARG A 124 6.46 -7.12 -5.10
CA ARG A 124 6.94 -6.29 -6.21
C ARG A 124 8.18 -5.48 -5.87
N LEU A 125 8.29 -5.01 -4.63
CA LEU A 125 9.33 -4.06 -4.21
C LEU A 125 10.53 -4.71 -3.50
N PHE A 126 10.37 -5.91 -2.91
CA PHE A 126 11.39 -6.55 -2.07
C PHE A 126 11.69 -8.01 -2.41
N ASP A 127 11.07 -8.58 -3.46
CA ASP A 127 11.32 -9.96 -3.93
C ASP A 127 11.17 -11.04 -2.82
N VAL A 128 10.15 -10.90 -1.96
CA VAL A 128 9.81 -11.91 -0.94
C VAL A 128 8.63 -12.78 -1.35
N ALA A 129 8.54 -14.01 -0.85
CA ALA A 129 7.53 -14.96 -1.30
C ALA A 129 6.12 -14.63 -0.75
N VAL A 130 5.98 -14.37 0.56
CA VAL A 130 4.68 -14.09 1.16
C VAL A 130 4.81 -13.43 2.55
N VAL A 131 3.90 -12.51 2.84
CA VAL A 131 3.65 -11.92 4.15
C VAL A 131 2.45 -12.61 4.80
N LYS A 132 2.63 -13.18 5.99
CA LYS A 132 1.57 -13.84 6.79
C LYS A 132 1.38 -13.14 8.13
N VAL A 133 0.14 -13.05 8.58
CA VAL A 133 -0.21 -12.45 9.87
C VAL A 133 -0.37 -13.54 10.92
N LYS A 134 0.41 -13.45 11.99
CA LYS A 134 0.38 -14.34 13.15
C LYS A 134 -0.42 -13.73 14.29
#